data_AF-A0A2N0VU92-F1
#
_entry.id   AF-A0A2N0VU92-F1
#
_cell.length_a   1.000
_cell.length_b   1.000
_cell.length_c   1.000
_cell.angle_alpha   90.00
_cell.angle_beta   90.00
_cell.angle_gamma   90.00
#
_symmetry.space_group_name_H-M   'P 1'
#
loop_
_entity.id
_entity.type
_entity.pdbx_description
1 polymer ?
#
loop_
_entity_poly.entity_id
_entity_poly.type
_entity_poly.pdbx_seq_one_letter_code
_entity_poly.pdbx_strand_id
1 'polypeptide(L)'
;MKNSQSHFLANLLGCQPAGAEMPSELRGNVRQMFTDSVLQNVDLPAAWSVDVPAPCEEGFLATCCVLTAAPDIRIIFGYGGAEAPFWSMGLLFDNDLSVAWLFVSEVIDNAAIQAIEREIQRIDEYVHAGYTGADRLATALRFTGVAV
;
A
#
# COMPACT_ATOMS: atom_id res chain seq x y z
N MET A 1 10.58 -22.72 14.46
CA MET A 1 9.81 -23.36 13.37
C MET A 1 9.62 -22.32 12.27
N LYS A 2 10.41 -22.37 11.19
CA LYS A 2 10.45 -21.34 10.11
C LYS A 2 9.95 -21.85 8.73
N ASN A 3 9.37 -23.06 8.65
CA ASN A 3 9.07 -23.71 7.37
C ASN A 3 7.68 -23.38 6.78
N SER A 4 6.77 -22.75 7.53
CA SER A 4 5.41 -22.49 7.03
C SER A 4 5.25 -21.12 6.33
N GLN A 5 6.10 -20.14 6.65
CA GLN A 5 6.10 -18.83 5.99
C GLN A 5 6.55 -18.91 4.51
N SER A 6 7.49 -19.82 4.21
CA SER A 6 8.04 -20.04 2.87
C SER A 6 6.99 -20.46 1.83
N HIS A 7 6.03 -21.32 2.20
CA HIS A 7 5.01 -21.81 1.27
C HIS A 7 3.86 -20.82 1.08
N PHE A 8 3.53 -20.05 2.10
CA PHE A 8 2.48 -19.03 2.03
C PHE A 8 2.93 -17.79 1.24
N LEU A 9 4.17 -17.34 1.48
CA LEU A 9 4.80 -16.31 0.65
C LEU A 9 4.98 -16.77 -0.79
N ALA A 10 5.34 -18.05 -1.05
CA ALA A 10 5.40 -18.59 -2.41
C ALA A 10 4.04 -18.59 -3.12
N ASN A 11 2.93 -18.77 -2.39
CA ASN A 11 1.59 -18.67 -2.95
C ASN A 11 1.16 -17.23 -3.25
N LEU A 12 1.62 -16.24 -2.46
CA LEU A 12 1.37 -14.81 -2.72
C LEU A 12 2.32 -14.22 -3.78
N LEU A 13 3.56 -14.72 -3.85
CA LEU A 13 4.51 -14.49 -4.94
C LEU A 13 3.97 -15.00 -6.29
N GLY A 14 2.93 -15.86 -6.25
CA GLY A 14 2.12 -16.30 -7.39
C GLY A 14 0.77 -15.59 -7.54
N CYS A 15 0.40 -14.64 -6.67
CA CYS A 15 -0.81 -13.82 -6.82
C CYS A 15 -0.56 -12.71 -7.85
N GLN A 16 -0.52 -13.11 -9.12
CA GLN A 16 -0.29 -12.27 -10.29
C GLN A 16 -1.55 -11.52 -10.75
N PRO A 17 -1.34 -10.40 -11.45
CA PRO A 17 -1.94 -10.06 -12.73
C PRO A 17 -0.82 -9.84 -13.76
N ALA A 18 -0.87 -10.32 -14.99
CA ALA A 18 -1.98 -10.22 -15.93
C ALA A 18 -2.65 -11.56 -16.32
N GLY A 19 -4.00 -11.53 -16.42
CA GLY A 19 -4.82 -12.55 -17.07
C GLY A 19 -5.42 -13.66 -16.20
N ALA A 20 -5.15 -13.71 -14.90
CA ALA A 20 -5.73 -14.73 -14.02
C ALA A 20 -7.15 -14.35 -13.55
N GLU A 21 -8.16 -15.16 -13.88
CA GLU A 21 -9.45 -15.12 -13.20
C GLU A 21 -9.23 -15.45 -11.72
N MET A 22 -9.35 -14.45 -10.86
CA MET A 22 -9.32 -14.67 -9.41
C MET A 22 -10.55 -15.52 -9.03
N PRO A 23 -10.38 -16.68 -8.37
CA PRO A 23 -11.49 -17.48 -7.86
C PRO A 23 -12.41 -16.59 -7.02
N SER A 24 -13.72 -16.66 -7.25
CA SER A 24 -14.72 -15.80 -6.59
C SER A 24 -14.62 -15.82 -5.05
N GLU A 25 -14.14 -16.93 -4.49
CA GLU A 25 -13.91 -17.16 -3.07
C GLU A 25 -12.74 -16.36 -2.49
N LEU A 26 -11.72 -16.04 -3.31
CA LEU A 26 -10.55 -15.27 -2.90
C LEU A 26 -10.75 -13.76 -3.06
N ARG A 27 -11.68 -13.33 -3.94
CA ARG A 27 -12.01 -11.91 -4.16
C ARG A 27 -12.42 -11.17 -2.89
N GLY A 28 -13.02 -11.85 -1.91
CA GLY A 28 -13.37 -11.28 -0.61
C GLY A 28 -12.24 -11.28 0.43
N ASN A 29 -11.16 -12.03 0.21
CA ASN A 29 -10.12 -12.30 1.21
C ASN A 29 -8.72 -11.78 0.81
N VAL A 30 -8.56 -11.21 -0.39
CA VAL A 30 -7.33 -10.55 -0.85
C VAL A 30 -6.82 -9.53 0.16
N ARG A 31 -7.72 -8.81 0.81
CA ARG A 31 -7.40 -7.76 1.79
C ARG A 31 -6.77 -8.31 3.08
N GLN A 32 -7.34 -9.37 3.63
CA GLN A 32 -6.79 -10.05 4.81
C GLN A 32 -5.46 -10.72 4.44
N MET A 33 -5.42 -11.41 3.30
CA MET A 33 -4.20 -12.03 2.78
C MET A 33 -3.09 -11.02 2.50
N PHE A 34 -3.41 -9.85 1.95
CA PHE A 34 -2.44 -8.78 1.71
C PHE A 34 -1.92 -8.19 3.03
N THR A 35 -2.82 -7.84 3.96
CA THR A 35 -2.43 -7.32 5.29
C THR A 35 -1.54 -8.33 6.02
N ASP A 36 -1.93 -9.60 6.03
CA ASP A 36 -1.20 -10.66 6.73
C ASP A 36 0.08 -11.11 6.01
N SER A 37 0.24 -10.85 4.71
CA SER A 37 1.41 -11.34 3.96
C SER A 37 2.40 -10.25 3.58
N VAL A 38 1.93 -9.03 3.34
CA VAL A 38 2.79 -7.92 2.92
C VAL A 38 3.17 -7.09 4.14
N LEU A 39 2.21 -6.66 4.97
CA LEU A 39 2.55 -5.88 6.16
C LEU A 39 3.23 -6.70 7.27
N GLN A 40 3.06 -8.02 7.32
CA GLN A 40 3.89 -8.86 8.21
C GLN A 40 5.36 -8.95 7.76
N ASN A 41 5.66 -8.60 6.51
CA ASN A 41 7.01 -8.63 5.95
C ASN A 41 7.56 -7.22 5.68
N VAL A 42 6.85 -6.18 6.11
CA VAL A 42 7.26 -4.78 6.02
C VAL A 42 7.47 -4.28 7.44
N ASP A 43 8.70 -3.89 7.77
CA ASP A 43 9.00 -3.28 9.05
C ASP A 43 8.44 -1.84 9.08
N LEU A 44 7.34 -1.64 9.80
CA LEU A 44 6.73 -0.32 9.98
C LEU A 44 7.46 0.51 11.04
N PRO A 45 7.62 1.83 10.83
CA PRO A 45 8.15 2.73 11.85
C PRO A 45 7.24 2.75 13.09
N ALA A 46 7.83 2.96 14.27
CA ALA A 46 7.16 2.72 15.57
C ALA A 46 5.88 3.54 15.83
N ALA A 47 5.73 4.71 15.20
CA ALA A 47 4.58 5.60 15.37
C ALA A 47 3.45 5.35 14.36
N TRP A 48 3.64 4.43 13.42
CA TRP A 48 2.68 4.16 12.36
C TRP A 48 1.62 3.17 12.84
N SER A 49 0.40 3.35 12.35
CA SER A 49 -0.69 2.39 12.55
C SER A 49 -1.19 1.84 11.22
N VAL A 50 -1.78 0.65 11.30
CA VAL A 50 -2.40 -0.03 10.16
C VAL A 50 -3.88 -0.21 10.48
N ASP A 51 -4.71 0.29 9.59
CA ASP A 51 -6.15 0.06 9.60
C ASP A 51 -6.57 -0.76 8.39
N VAL A 52 -7.49 -1.68 8.61
CA VAL A 52 -8.04 -2.56 7.58
C VAL A 52 -9.52 -2.21 7.49
N PRO A 53 -9.91 -1.16 6.72
CA PRO A 53 -11.26 -0.59 6.73
C PRO A 53 -12.25 -1.47 5.98
N ALA A 54 -13.50 -1.62 6.45
CA ALA A 54 -14.54 -2.40 5.76
C ALA A 54 -14.56 -2.12 4.23
N PRO A 55 -14.85 -3.11 3.36
CA PRO A 55 -14.65 -2.97 1.91
C PRO A 55 -15.19 -1.65 1.38
N CYS A 56 -14.28 -0.80 0.91
CA CYS A 56 -14.55 0.56 0.46
C CYS A 56 -13.65 0.90 -0.72
N GLU A 57 -14.06 1.94 -1.46
CA GLU A 57 -13.17 2.62 -2.38
C GLU A 57 -12.67 3.91 -1.74
N GLU A 58 -11.36 4.07 -1.63
CA GLU A 58 -10.73 5.33 -1.21
C GLU A 58 -9.66 5.68 -2.25
N GLY A 59 -9.58 6.95 -2.62
CA GLY A 59 -8.58 7.40 -3.61
C GLY A 59 -8.62 6.63 -4.93
N PHE A 60 -9.82 6.29 -5.41
CA PHE A 60 -10.05 5.57 -6.67
C PHE A 60 -9.53 4.11 -6.70
N LEU A 61 -9.27 3.50 -5.54
CA LEU A 61 -8.84 2.11 -5.42
C LEU A 61 -9.78 1.31 -4.51
N ALA A 62 -9.91 0.01 -4.79
CA ALA A 62 -10.42 -0.93 -3.80
C ALA A 62 -9.38 -1.10 -2.68
N THR A 63 -9.58 -0.37 -1.59
CA THR A 63 -8.60 -0.24 -0.51
C THR A 63 -8.49 -1.52 0.30
N CYS A 64 -7.28 -2.05 0.39
CA CYS A 64 -6.94 -3.19 1.24
C CYS A 64 -6.61 -2.73 2.66
N CYS A 65 -5.73 -1.74 2.78
CA CYS A 65 -5.35 -1.18 4.06
C CYS A 65 -5.03 0.31 3.97
N VAL A 66 -5.08 0.96 5.12
CA VAL A 66 -4.67 2.35 5.32
C VAL A 66 -3.54 2.35 6.33
N LEU A 67 -2.42 2.97 5.97
CA LEU A 67 -1.34 3.27 6.90
C LEU A 67 -1.50 4.71 7.36
N THR A 68 -1.39 4.93 8.66
CA THR A 68 -1.43 6.27 9.25
C THR A 68 -0.06 6.58 9.84
N ALA A 69 0.66 7.49 9.21
CA ALA A 69 2.01 7.90 9.63
C ALA A 69 1.98 9.03 10.68
N ALA A 70 0.94 9.85 10.65
CA ALA A 70 0.64 10.94 11.57
C ALA A 70 -0.88 11.23 11.51
N PRO A 71 -1.46 12.01 12.44
CA PRO A 71 -2.91 12.24 12.52
C PRO A 71 -3.60 12.62 11.19
N ASP A 72 -2.90 13.36 10.31
CA ASP A 72 -3.44 13.84 9.02
C ASP A 72 -2.69 13.27 7.81
N ILE A 73 -1.96 12.15 7.97
CA ILE A 73 -1.19 11.53 6.90
C ILE A 73 -1.65 10.09 6.74
N ARG A 74 -2.55 9.90 5.78
CA ARG A 74 -3.16 8.62 5.43
C ARG A 74 -2.62 8.12 4.10
N ILE A 75 -2.10 6.91 4.08
CA ILE A 75 -1.59 6.24 2.89
C ILE A 75 -2.49 5.05 2.61
N ILE A 76 -3.10 5.02 1.43
CA ILE A 76 -3.91 3.90 0.98
C ILE A 76 -3.05 2.91 0.23
N PHE A 77 -3.36 1.63 0.40
CA PHE A 77 -2.87 0.58 -0.45
C PHE A 77 -4.04 -0.27 -0.95
N GLY A 78 -4.06 -0.54 -2.25
CA GLY A 78 -5.16 -1.27 -2.86
C GLY A 78 -4.83 -1.82 -4.24
N TYR A 79 -5.85 -2.40 -4.86
CA TYR A 79 -5.78 -2.96 -6.20
C TYR A 79 -6.81 -2.25 -7.10
N GLY A 80 -6.40 -1.86 -8.31
CA GLY A 80 -7.24 -1.10 -9.24
C GLY A 80 -8.32 -1.91 -9.97
N GLY A 81 -8.39 -3.22 -9.73
CA GLY A 81 -9.46 -4.07 -10.27
C GLY A 81 -9.20 -4.55 -11.70
N ALA A 82 -10.27 -4.91 -12.42
CA ALA A 82 -10.16 -5.51 -13.75
C ALA A 82 -9.70 -4.51 -14.83
N GLU A 83 -10.12 -3.25 -14.71
CA GLU A 83 -9.82 -2.19 -15.69
C GLU A 83 -8.43 -1.58 -15.48
N ALA A 84 -7.88 -1.67 -14.26
CA ALA A 84 -6.55 -1.20 -13.92
C ALA A 84 -5.87 -2.23 -12.99
N PRO A 85 -5.31 -3.32 -13.56
CA PRO A 85 -4.87 -4.48 -12.79
C PRO A 85 -3.51 -4.27 -12.12
N PHE A 86 -3.37 -3.18 -11.34
CA PHE A 86 -2.15 -2.82 -10.64
C PHE A 86 -2.41 -2.70 -9.14
N TRP A 87 -1.46 -3.19 -8.37
CA TRP A 87 -1.31 -2.84 -6.96
C TRP A 87 -0.72 -1.45 -6.85
N SER A 88 -1.29 -0.64 -5.97
CA SER A 88 -0.93 0.76 -5.87
C SER A 88 -0.90 1.22 -4.41
N MET A 89 0.05 2.11 -4.12
CA MET A 89 0.13 2.84 -2.85
C MET A 89 0.06 4.34 -3.14
N GLY A 90 -0.73 5.06 -2.36
CA GLY A 90 -0.90 6.50 -2.55
C GLY A 90 -1.13 7.25 -1.25
N LEU A 91 -0.61 8.47 -1.17
CA LEU A 91 -0.90 9.41 -0.09
C LEU A 91 -2.20 10.14 -0.41
N LEU A 92 -3.17 10.08 0.49
CA LEU A 92 -4.38 10.90 0.42
C LEU A 92 -4.06 12.34 0.79
N PHE A 93 -4.59 13.29 0.02
CA PHE A 93 -4.51 14.72 0.29
C PHE A 93 -5.76 15.44 -0.21
N ASP A 94 -5.85 16.76 0.00
CA ASP A 94 -7.03 17.57 -0.32
C ASP A 94 -8.30 16.99 0.31
N ASN A 95 -8.25 16.79 1.65
CA ASN A 95 -9.33 16.15 2.42
C ASN A 95 -9.75 14.78 1.87
N ASP A 96 -8.77 13.95 1.52
CA ASP A 96 -8.96 12.60 0.97
C ASP A 96 -9.63 12.55 -0.42
N LEU A 97 -9.72 13.68 -1.12
CA LEU A 97 -10.30 13.77 -2.46
C LEU A 97 -9.27 13.54 -3.58
N SER A 98 -7.98 13.66 -3.25
CA SER A 98 -6.87 13.51 -4.18
C SER A 98 -5.84 12.51 -3.68
N VAL A 99 -5.08 11.93 -4.62
CA VAL A 99 -4.05 10.94 -4.31
C VAL A 99 -2.74 11.30 -4.99
N ALA A 100 -1.64 11.29 -4.23
CA ALA A 100 -0.29 11.33 -4.76
C ALA A 100 0.25 9.90 -4.81
N TRP A 101 0.47 9.36 -6.00
CA TRP A 101 0.83 7.95 -6.20
C TRP A 101 2.30 7.71 -5.93
N LEU A 102 2.61 6.75 -5.05
CA LEU A 102 3.95 6.48 -4.53
C LEU A 102 4.54 5.18 -5.09
N PHE A 103 3.68 4.21 -5.35
CA PHE A 103 4.08 2.91 -5.83
C PHE A 103 2.99 2.35 -6.74
N VAL A 104 3.41 1.68 -7.81
CA VAL A 104 2.56 0.93 -8.71
C VAL A 104 3.30 -0.32 -9.15
N SER A 105 2.64 -1.48 -9.14
CA SER A 105 3.19 -2.73 -9.65
C SER A 105 2.10 -3.66 -10.11
N GLU A 106 2.37 -4.44 -11.15
CA GLU A 106 1.51 -5.55 -11.53
C GLU A 106 1.55 -6.63 -10.45
N VAL A 107 2.73 -7.01 -9.95
CA VAL A 107 2.89 -8.12 -9.00
C VAL A 107 3.39 -7.66 -7.63
N ILE A 108 3.11 -8.45 -6.59
CA ILE A 108 3.71 -8.28 -5.26
C ILE A 108 4.74 -9.38 -5.02
N ASP A 109 5.98 -9.08 -5.42
CA ASP A 109 7.15 -9.91 -5.15
C ASP A 109 8.11 -9.26 -4.15
N ASN A 110 9.26 -9.90 -3.91
CA ASN A 110 10.26 -9.36 -2.99
C ASN A 110 10.77 -7.97 -3.42
N ALA A 111 10.83 -7.67 -4.72
CA ALA A 111 11.26 -6.37 -5.20
C ALA A 111 10.18 -5.30 -4.95
N ALA A 112 8.90 -5.66 -5.13
CA ALA A 112 7.75 -4.83 -4.79
C ALA A 112 7.70 -4.54 -3.28
N ILE A 113 7.89 -5.56 -2.43
CA ILE A 113 7.94 -5.39 -0.97
C ILE A 113 9.05 -4.42 -0.57
N GLN A 114 10.27 -4.62 -1.10
CA GLN A 114 11.39 -3.70 -0.83
C GLN A 114 11.12 -2.28 -1.35
N ALA A 115 10.36 -2.12 -2.43
CA ALA A 115 9.98 -0.80 -2.93
C ALA A 115 9.00 -0.12 -1.97
N ILE A 116 7.98 -0.84 -1.52
CA ILE A 116 7.02 -0.34 -0.53
C ILE A 116 7.73 0.08 0.77
N GLU A 117 8.66 -0.75 1.28
CA GLU A 117 9.47 -0.41 2.46
C GLU A 117 10.27 0.87 2.29
N ARG A 118 10.92 1.06 1.13
CA ARG A 118 11.67 2.29 0.83
C ARG A 118 10.77 3.53 0.84
N GLU A 119 9.57 3.42 0.29
CA GLU A 119 8.63 4.54 0.27
C GLU A 119 8.09 4.84 1.67
N ILE A 120 7.82 3.82 2.49
CA ILE A 120 7.44 3.99 3.90
C ILE A 120 8.55 4.72 4.68
N GLN A 121 9.80 4.27 4.56
CA GLN A 121 10.94 4.92 5.22
C GLN A 121 11.11 6.36 4.77
N ARG A 122 10.97 6.62 3.47
CA ARG A 122 11.07 7.98 2.92
C ARG A 122 9.98 8.89 3.48
N ILE A 123 8.74 8.43 3.56
CA ILE A 123 7.64 9.21 4.14
C ILE A 123 7.92 9.47 5.63
N ASP A 124 8.40 8.47 6.35
CA ASP A 124 8.77 8.61 7.75
C ASP A 124 9.85 9.69 7.96
N GLU A 125 10.87 9.75 7.09
CA GLU A 125 11.87 10.82 7.08
C GLU A 125 11.26 12.21 6.89
N TYR A 126 10.30 12.36 5.97
CA TYR A 126 9.58 13.62 5.79
C TYR A 126 8.74 13.99 7.02
N VAL A 127 8.05 13.02 7.64
CA VAL A 127 7.28 13.27 8.86
C VAL A 127 8.20 13.74 9.99
N HIS A 128 9.36 13.09 10.17
CA HIS A 128 10.39 13.51 11.14
C HIS A 128 11.01 14.86 10.82
N ALA A 129 11.08 15.25 9.55
CA ALA A 129 11.52 16.58 9.11
C ALA A 129 10.45 17.68 9.33
N GLY A 130 9.28 17.34 9.87
CA GLY A 130 8.22 18.28 10.23
C GLY A 130 7.11 18.45 9.19
N TYR A 131 7.03 17.57 8.19
CA TYR A 131 5.91 17.53 7.26
C TYR A 131 4.73 16.80 7.92
N THR A 132 3.93 17.52 8.71
CA THR A 132 2.85 16.93 9.51
C THR A 132 1.48 16.95 8.85
N GLY A 133 1.35 17.48 7.64
CA GLY A 133 0.06 17.60 6.93
C GLY A 133 0.14 17.03 5.51
N ALA A 134 -0.89 16.27 5.12
CA ALA A 134 -1.00 15.59 3.84
C ALA A 134 -0.73 16.49 2.62
N ASP A 135 -1.34 17.67 2.52
CA ASP A 135 -1.18 18.55 1.34
C ASP A 135 0.27 19.03 1.14
N ARG A 136 0.92 19.41 2.23
CA ARG A 136 2.33 19.84 2.20
C ARG A 136 3.26 18.69 1.85
N LEU A 137 2.99 17.52 2.40
CA LEU A 137 3.76 16.31 2.10
C LEU A 137 3.57 15.90 0.63
N ALA A 138 2.33 15.81 0.14
CA ALA A 138 2.01 15.48 -1.24
C ALA A 138 2.69 16.46 -2.22
N THR A 139 2.68 17.76 -1.91
CA THR A 139 3.38 18.78 -2.70
C THR A 139 4.89 18.52 -2.74
N ALA A 140 5.51 18.23 -1.59
CA ALA A 140 6.94 17.96 -1.52
C ALA A 140 7.35 16.68 -2.27
N LEU A 141 6.57 15.61 -2.11
CA LEU A 141 6.80 14.33 -2.79
C LEU A 141 6.67 14.47 -4.30
N ARG A 142 5.68 15.23 -4.79
CA ARG A 142 5.51 15.50 -6.23
C ARG A 142 6.60 16.40 -6.78
N PHE A 143 6.99 17.44 -6.05
CA PHE A 143 8.08 18.33 -6.47
C PHE A 143 9.44 17.62 -6.56
N THR A 144 9.68 16.65 -5.68
CA THR A 144 10.91 15.85 -5.68
C THR A 144 10.87 14.64 -6.63
N GLY A 145 9.75 14.45 -7.34
CA GLY A 145 9.56 13.34 -8.29
C GLY A 145 9.39 11.97 -7.62
N VAL A 146 9.10 11.95 -6.32
CA VAL A 146 8.81 10.73 -5.55
C VAL A 146 7.38 10.25 -5.79
N ALA A 147 6.46 11.19 -5.99
CA ALA A 147 5.06 10.89 -6.28
C ALA A 147 4.58 11.55 -7.58
N VAL A 148 3.55 10.97 -8.19
CA VAL A 148 2.83 11.54 -9.34
C VAL A 148 1.48 12.10 -8.89
#